data_AF-A0A5N9GUH7-F1
#
_entry.id   AF-A0A5N9GUH7-F1
#
_cell.length_a   1.000
_cell.length_b   1.000
_cell.length_c   1.000
_cell.angle_alpha   90.00
_cell.angle_beta   90.00
_cell.angle_gamma   90.00
#
_symmetry.space_group_name_H-M   'P 1'
#
loop_
_entity.id
_entity.type
_entity.pdbx_description
1 polymer ?
#
loop_
_entity_poly.entity_id
_entity_poly.type
_entity_poly.pdbx_seq_one_letter_code
_entity_poly.pdbx_strand_id
1 'polypeptide(L)'
;FIATFTIGGISGVMHASPPVDTQQQDTYFIVAHLHYVLFGGSIMGLMAGIYYWFPKITGRMMGEGLGVTHFWMMFIGMNVTFGPMHLVGILGMPRRIYTYSEGSGWEFLNQLESLGAVILAVGMIIFAVNIFRSLRNGEVAGNDPWDARTLEWSISSPPPVYNFDAVPVVYSKEPFWDQKHPELAHDKPPADAVAPVADDPATIHMPNPSYWPIVVAFGAALMAGLVIVNPYLAFIGGAITMMGTYGWIFEPAGPEEQH
;
A
#
# COMPACT_ATOMS: atom_id res chain seq x y z
N PHE A 1 -11.20 1.98 7.77
CA PHE A 1 -10.07 2.39 8.62
C PHE A 1 -10.53 2.71 10.04
N ILE A 2 -11.08 3.91 10.32
CA ILE A 2 -11.29 4.39 11.70
C ILE A 2 -12.05 3.36 12.56
N ALA A 3 -13.25 2.94 12.14
CA ALA A 3 -14.06 2.00 12.92
C ALA A 3 -13.35 0.66 13.18
N THR A 4 -12.84 0.02 12.13
CA THR A 4 -12.17 -1.29 12.22
C THR A 4 -10.87 -1.23 13.01
N PHE A 5 -10.08 -0.16 12.83
CA PHE A 5 -8.83 0.03 13.56
C PHE A 5 -9.08 0.32 15.05
N THR A 6 -10.12 1.09 15.37
CA THR A 6 -10.53 1.32 16.77
C THR A 6 -10.95 0.02 17.45
N ILE A 7 -11.77 -0.80 16.79
CA ILE A 7 -12.17 -2.12 17.34
C ILE A 7 -10.93 -3.01 17.57
N GLY A 8 -10.03 -3.08 16.60
CA GLY A 8 -8.77 -3.82 16.73
C GLY A 8 -7.85 -3.26 17.82
N GLY A 9 -7.77 -1.94 17.95
CA GLY A 9 -6.99 -1.28 19.00
C GLY A 9 -7.50 -1.61 20.40
N ILE A 10 -8.82 -1.61 20.59
CA ILE A 10 -9.46 -1.97 21.86
C ILE A 10 -9.15 -3.43 22.22
N SER A 11 -9.26 -4.38 21.28
CA SER A 11 -8.87 -5.77 21.56
C SER A 11 -7.36 -5.94 21.81
N GLY A 12 -6.51 -5.09 21.22
CA GLY A 12 -5.08 -5.07 21.49
C GLY A 12 -4.72 -4.62 22.91
N VAL A 13 -5.45 -3.64 23.44
CA VAL A 13 -5.30 -3.22 24.84
C VAL A 13 -5.60 -4.36 25.80
N MET A 14 -6.53 -5.27 25.46
CA MET A 14 -6.82 -6.46 26.27
C MET A 14 -5.60 -7.39 26.36
N HIS A 15 -4.88 -7.61 25.25
CA HIS A 15 -3.64 -8.40 25.23
C HIS A 15 -2.48 -7.78 26.01
N ALA A 16 -2.51 -6.47 26.26
CA ALA A 16 -1.51 -5.82 27.11
C ALA A 16 -1.65 -6.18 28.60
N SER A 17 -2.77 -6.80 29.00
CA SER A 17 -3.02 -7.25 30.37
C SER A 17 -2.64 -8.73 30.53
N PRO A 18 -1.58 -9.09 31.29
CA PRO A 18 -1.15 -10.48 31.41
C PRO A 18 -2.25 -11.46 31.88
N PRO A 19 -3.10 -11.13 32.88
CA PRO A 19 -4.19 -12.03 33.27
C PRO A 19 -5.20 -12.32 32.14
N VAL A 20 -5.50 -11.31 31.31
CA VAL A 20 -6.42 -11.48 30.17
C VAL A 20 -5.73 -12.26 29.05
N ASP A 21 -4.48 -11.91 28.76
CA ASP A 21 -3.69 -12.58 27.73
C ASP A 21 -3.49 -14.06 28.04
N THR A 22 -3.27 -14.46 29.30
CA THR A 22 -3.15 -15.89 29.65
C THR A 22 -4.38 -16.73 29.28
N GLN A 23 -5.56 -16.13 29.16
CA GLN A 23 -6.77 -16.82 28.72
C GLN A 23 -6.93 -16.78 27.18
N GLN A 24 -6.55 -15.68 26.55
CA GLN A 24 -6.80 -15.43 25.12
C GLN A 24 -5.63 -15.87 24.23
N GLN A 25 -4.45 -16.03 24.80
CA GLN A 25 -3.23 -16.38 24.08
C GLN A 25 -3.43 -17.71 23.35
N ASP A 26 -2.90 -17.78 22.13
CA ASP A 26 -3.04 -18.94 21.25
C ASP A 26 -4.48 -19.35 20.90
N THR A 27 -5.48 -18.48 21.14
CA THR A 27 -6.85 -18.68 20.64
C THR A 27 -7.11 -17.89 19.36
N TYR A 28 -8.30 -18.05 18.78
CA TYR A 28 -8.77 -17.21 17.68
C TYR A 28 -8.91 -15.72 18.06
N PHE A 29 -8.90 -15.36 19.35
CA PHE A 29 -9.01 -13.96 19.77
C PHE A 29 -7.81 -13.13 19.30
N ILE A 30 -6.59 -13.65 19.42
CA ILE A 30 -5.39 -12.96 18.93
C ILE A 30 -5.36 -12.88 17.39
N VAL A 31 -5.93 -13.90 16.72
CA VAL A 31 -6.08 -13.90 15.26
C VAL A 31 -7.02 -12.76 14.84
N ALA A 32 -8.16 -12.65 15.53
CA ALA A 32 -9.14 -11.59 15.29
C ALA A 32 -8.53 -10.19 15.50
N HIS A 33 -7.86 -9.98 16.64
CA HIS A 33 -7.18 -8.73 16.96
C HIS A 33 -6.22 -8.29 15.84
N LEU A 34 -5.29 -9.17 15.46
CA LEU A 34 -4.26 -8.87 14.46
C LEU A 34 -4.89 -8.50 13.11
N HIS A 35 -5.93 -9.21 12.69
CA HIS A 35 -6.59 -8.93 11.41
C HIS A 35 -7.38 -7.62 11.46
N TYR A 36 -8.01 -7.26 12.58
CA TYR A 36 -8.67 -5.95 12.69
C TYR A 36 -7.70 -4.78 12.54
N VAL A 37 -6.49 -4.88 13.10
CA VAL A 37 -5.48 -3.80 12.95
C VAL A 37 -4.78 -3.84 11.60
N LEU A 38 -4.38 -5.01 11.10
CA LEU A 38 -3.63 -5.11 9.84
C LEU A 38 -4.55 -4.96 8.63
N PHE A 39 -5.66 -5.67 8.58
CA PHE A 39 -6.60 -5.57 7.46
C PHE A 39 -7.41 -4.28 7.57
N GLY A 40 -8.06 -4.06 8.72
CA GLY A 40 -8.89 -2.88 8.96
C GLY A 40 -8.10 -1.56 8.96
N GLY A 41 -6.81 -1.62 9.29
CA GLY A 41 -5.87 -0.51 9.20
C GLY A 41 -5.15 -0.44 7.86
N SER A 42 -4.13 -1.30 7.70
CA SER A 42 -3.17 -1.22 6.59
C SER A 42 -3.80 -1.56 5.24
N ILE A 43 -4.58 -2.64 5.11
CA ILE A 43 -5.19 -3.02 3.83
C ILE A 43 -6.24 -2.00 3.38
N MET A 44 -7.11 -1.55 4.29
CA MET A 44 -8.08 -0.49 3.97
C MET A 44 -7.39 0.82 3.59
N GLY A 45 -6.30 1.18 4.26
CA GLY A 45 -5.48 2.35 3.91
C GLY A 45 -4.80 2.20 2.55
N LEU A 46 -4.26 1.02 2.25
CA LEU A 46 -3.67 0.70 0.95
C LEU A 46 -4.71 0.82 -0.17
N MET A 47 -5.91 0.27 0.03
CA MET A 47 -7.00 0.40 -0.93
C MET A 47 -7.36 1.88 -1.12
N ALA A 48 -7.53 2.65 -0.04
CA ALA A 48 -7.79 4.09 -0.16
C ALA A 48 -6.69 4.82 -0.95
N GLY A 49 -5.42 4.51 -0.70
CA GLY A 49 -4.29 5.05 -1.46
C GLY A 49 -4.32 4.66 -2.93
N ILE A 50 -4.64 3.42 -3.27
CA ILE A 50 -4.80 3.01 -4.66
C ILE A 50 -5.91 3.81 -5.33
N TYR A 51 -7.10 3.91 -4.75
CA TYR A 51 -8.20 4.69 -5.34
C TYR A 51 -7.84 6.17 -5.49
N TYR A 52 -7.13 6.76 -4.52
CA TYR A 52 -6.73 8.16 -4.54
C TYR A 52 -5.68 8.45 -5.62
N TRP A 53 -4.59 7.66 -5.70
CA TRP A 53 -3.48 7.90 -6.63
C TRP A 53 -3.60 7.16 -7.96
N PHE A 54 -4.60 6.31 -8.18
CA PHE A 54 -4.81 5.63 -9.46
C PHE A 54 -4.85 6.58 -10.67
N PRO A 55 -5.57 7.74 -10.62
CA PRO A 55 -5.56 8.69 -11.72
C PRO A 55 -4.18 9.28 -11.98
N LYS A 56 -3.41 9.56 -10.92
CA LYS A 56 -2.05 10.10 -11.03
C LYS A 56 -1.09 9.10 -11.68
N ILE A 57 -1.21 7.82 -11.37
CA ILE A 57 -0.33 6.77 -11.92
C ILE A 57 -0.70 6.41 -13.36
N THR A 58 -2.00 6.36 -13.67
CA THR A 58 -2.50 5.75 -14.92
C THR A 58 -3.05 6.75 -15.94
N GLY A 59 -3.33 7.98 -15.53
CA GLY A 59 -4.03 8.97 -16.34
C GLY A 59 -5.51 8.65 -16.58
N ARG A 60 -6.10 7.72 -15.80
CA ARG A 60 -7.49 7.26 -15.95
C ARG A 60 -8.24 7.28 -14.62
N MET A 61 -9.52 7.61 -14.65
CA MET A 61 -10.41 7.52 -13.49
C MET A 61 -10.91 6.09 -13.31
N MET A 62 -11.02 5.65 -12.06
CA MET A 62 -11.67 4.37 -11.74
C MET A 62 -13.19 4.49 -11.67
N GLY A 63 -13.89 3.40 -11.93
CA GLY A 63 -15.36 3.37 -11.82
C GLY A 63 -15.83 3.46 -10.37
N GLU A 64 -16.53 4.55 -10.03
CA GLU A 64 -17.02 4.80 -8.67
C GLU A 64 -18.01 3.74 -8.17
N GLY A 65 -18.95 3.29 -9.02
CA GLY A 65 -19.91 2.26 -8.63
C GLY A 65 -19.26 0.92 -8.24
N LEU A 66 -18.22 0.49 -8.98
CA LEU A 66 -17.43 -0.68 -8.62
C LEU A 66 -16.55 -0.41 -7.39
N GLY A 67 -16.08 0.83 -7.23
CA GLY A 67 -15.35 1.28 -6.04
C GLY A 67 -16.14 1.15 -4.75
N VAL A 68 -17.35 1.70 -4.73
CA VAL A 68 -18.27 1.62 -3.59
C VAL A 68 -18.66 0.17 -3.31
N THR A 69 -18.91 -0.62 -4.35
CA THR A 69 -19.23 -2.05 -4.18
C THR A 69 -18.05 -2.82 -3.57
N HIS A 70 -16.84 -2.60 -4.09
CA HIS A 70 -15.62 -3.18 -3.53
C HIS A 70 -15.44 -2.79 -2.06
N PHE A 71 -15.62 -1.51 -1.72
CA PHE A 71 -15.53 -1.03 -0.34
C PHE A 71 -16.50 -1.79 0.58
N TRP A 72 -17.77 -1.90 0.22
CA TRP A 72 -18.77 -2.58 1.06
C TRP A 72 -18.50 -4.08 1.19
N MET A 73 -18.10 -4.74 0.11
CA MET A 73 -17.72 -6.16 0.15
C MET A 73 -16.53 -6.38 1.08
N MET A 74 -15.51 -5.53 1.01
CA MET A 74 -14.35 -5.61 1.89
C MET A 74 -14.71 -5.30 3.34
N PHE A 75 -15.52 -4.26 3.58
CA PHE A 75 -15.92 -3.86 4.92
C PHE A 75 -16.81 -4.91 5.60
N ILE A 76 -17.84 -5.39 4.91
CA ILE A 76 -18.75 -6.42 5.43
C ILE A 76 -18.01 -7.74 5.57
N GLY A 77 -17.31 -8.20 4.52
CA GLY A 77 -16.53 -9.42 4.53
C GLY A 77 -15.53 -9.47 5.68
N MET A 78 -14.81 -8.36 5.94
CA MET A 78 -13.89 -8.25 7.07
C MET A 78 -14.58 -8.48 8.42
N ASN A 79 -15.70 -7.81 8.67
CA ASN A 79 -16.42 -7.95 9.94
C ASN A 79 -17.04 -9.35 10.09
N VAL A 80 -17.54 -9.93 9.00
CA VAL A 80 -18.12 -11.27 8.99
C VAL A 80 -17.04 -12.36 9.15
N THR A 81 -15.83 -12.15 8.59
CA THR A 81 -14.71 -13.09 8.74
C THR A 81 -14.09 -13.03 10.12
N PHE A 82 -13.76 -11.84 10.62
CA PHE A 82 -12.91 -11.73 11.81
C PHE A 82 -13.68 -11.30 13.05
N GLY A 83 -14.90 -10.77 12.91
CA GLY A 83 -15.76 -10.44 14.05
C GLY A 83 -16.08 -11.67 14.89
N PRO A 84 -16.63 -12.76 14.29
CA PRO A 84 -16.92 -14.00 15.00
C PRO A 84 -15.68 -14.63 15.65
N MET A 85 -14.48 -14.43 15.09
CA MET A 85 -13.22 -14.94 15.66
C MET A 85 -12.95 -14.44 17.08
N HIS A 86 -13.38 -13.22 17.43
CA HIS A 86 -13.31 -12.75 18.82
C HIS A 86 -14.18 -13.61 19.75
N LEU A 87 -15.36 -14.04 19.29
CA LEU A 87 -16.29 -14.86 20.07
C LEU A 87 -15.76 -16.28 20.23
N VAL A 88 -15.40 -16.97 19.13
CA VAL A 88 -14.84 -18.33 19.24
C VAL A 88 -13.51 -18.35 20.00
N GLY A 89 -12.73 -17.28 19.93
CA GLY A 89 -11.53 -17.09 20.74
C GLY A 89 -11.82 -17.07 22.24
N ILE A 90 -12.83 -16.30 22.68
CA ILE A 90 -13.27 -16.29 24.08
C ILE A 90 -13.84 -17.66 24.49
N LEU A 91 -14.52 -18.36 23.58
CA LEU A 91 -15.01 -19.73 23.80
C LEU A 91 -13.89 -20.79 23.81
N GLY A 92 -12.63 -20.38 23.68
CA GLY A 92 -11.47 -21.24 23.83
C GLY A 92 -11.06 -22.00 22.57
N MET A 93 -11.50 -21.57 21.38
CA MET A 93 -11.05 -22.17 20.12
C MET A 93 -9.56 -21.85 19.88
N PRO A 94 -8.67 -22.85 19.88
CA PRO A 94 -7.24 -22.62 19.67
C PRO A 94 -6.95 -22.30 18.21
N ARG A 95 -5.96 -21.44 17.96
CA ARG A 95 -5.47 -21.18 16.59
C ARG A 95 -4.64 -22.35 16.07
N ARG A 96 -4.45 -22.42 14.75
CA ARG A 96 -3.59 -23.41 14.06
C ARG A 96 -4.09 -24.87 14.19
N ILE A 97 -5.40 -25.04 14.32
CA ILE A 97 -6.06 -26.34 14.18
C ILE A 97 -6.70 -26.43 12.80
N TYR A 98 -6.69 -27.62 12.19
CA TYR A 98 -7.34 -27.85 10.90
C TYR A 98 -8.79 -28.34 11.04
N THR A 99 -9.19 -28.79 12.23
CA THR A 99 -10.52 -29.33 12.53
C THR A 99 -10.85 -29.13 14.02
N TYR A 100 -12.13 -29.23 14.35
CA TYR A 100 -12.68 -29.17 15.70
C TYR A 100 -13.79 -30.21 15.85
N SER A 101 -14.07 -30.65 17.07
CA SER A 101 -15.10 -31.65 17.35
C SER A 101 -16.51 -31.07 17.15
N GLU A 102 -17.44 -31.91 16.67
CA GLU A 102 -18.86 -31.58 16.66
C GLU A 102 -19.39 -31.33 18.08
N GLY A 103 -20.28 -30.36 18.22
CA GLY A 103 -20.85 -29.95 19.51
C GLY A 103 -19.93 -29.04 20.33
N SER A 104 -18.87 -28.51 19.73
CA SER A 104 -17.96 -27.54 20.38
C SER A 104 -18.61 -26.17 20.57
N GLY A 105 -19.69 -25.88 19.83
CA GLY A 105 -20.36 -24.58 19.82
C GLY A 105 -19.68 -23.56 18.91
N TRP A 106 -18.67 -23.98 18.14
CA TRP A 106 -17.91 -23.12 17.23
C TRP A 106 -18.41 -23.19 15.78
N GLU A 107 -19.28 -24.15 15.47
CA GLU A 107 -19.68 -24.55 14.12
C GLU A 107 -20.28 -23.37 13.34
N PHE A 108 -21.32 -22.75 13.90
CA PHE A 108 -22.04 -21.65 13.23
C PHE A 108 -21.14 -20.44 13.01
N LEU A 109 -20.32 -20.09 14.01
CA LEU A 109 -19.40 -18.95 13.93
C LEU A 109 -18.33 -19.22 12.86
N ASN A 110 -17.72 -20.40 12.82
CA ASN A 110 -16.74 -20.76 11.78
C ASN A 110 -17.35 -20.79 10.36
N GLN A 111 -18.61 -21.21 10.22
CA GLN A 111 -19.33 -21.13 8.95
C GLN A 111 -19.50 -19.67 8.50
N LEU A 112 -19.84 -18.78 9.43
CA LEU A 112 -19.95 -17.35 9.17
C LEU A 112 -18.59 -16.75 8.79
N GLU A 113 -17.53 -17.12 9.49
CA GLU A 113 -16.15 -16.68 9.19
C GLU A 113 -15.76 -17.04 7.75
N SER A 114 -16.05 -18.29 7.35
CA SER A 114 -15.80 -18.82 6.02
C SER A 114 -16.61 -18.10 4.94
N LEU A 115 -17.88 -17.80 5.20
CA LEU A 115 -18.71 -17.00 4.30
C LEU A 115 -18.14 -15.60 4.12
N GLY A 116 -17.70 -14.95 5.20
CA GLY A 116 -17.01 -13.66 5.13
C GLY A 116 -15.78 -13.72 4.22
N ALA A 117 -15.00 -14.81 4.30
CA ALA A 117 -13.79 -14.95 3.49
C ALA A 117 -14.12 -15.07 1.99
N VAL A 118 -15.23 -15.73 1.65
CA VAL A 118 -15.77 -15.75 0.27
C VAL A 118 -16.19 -14.35 -0.17
N ILE A 119 -16.87 -13.58 0.69
CA ILE A 119 -17.25 -12.18 0.39
C ILE A 119 -16.01 -11.33 0.11
N LEU A 120 -14.96 -11.46 0.91
CA LEU A 120 -13.68 -10.78 0.70
C LEU A 120 -13.04 -11.16 -0.65
N ALA A 121 -13.02 -12.45 -0.99
CA ALA A 121 -12.49 -12.92 -2.26
C ALA A 121 -13.26 -12.32 -3.46
N VAL A 122 -14.59 -12.27 -3.40
CA VAL A 122 -15.41 -11.61 -4.42
C VAL A 122 -15.13 -10.10 -4.47
N GLY A 123 -14.94 -9.45 -3.32
CA GLY A 123 -14.52 -8.05 -3.26
C GLY A 123 -13.22 -7.79 -4.02
N MET A 124 -12.21 -8.64 -3.83
CA MET A 124 -10.93 -8.55 -4.57
C MET A 124 -11.08 -8.79 -6.07
N ILE A 125 -11.99 -9.67 -6.49
CA ILE A 125 -12.32 -9.85 -7.91
C ILE A 125 -12.95 -8.58 -8.49
N ILE A 126 -13.90 -7.96 -7.78
CA ILE A 126 -14.52 -6.69 -8.19
C ILE A 126 -13.47 -5.60 -8.34
N PHE A 127 -12.53 -5.51 -7.40
CA PHE A 127 -11.40 -4.59 -7.46
C PHE A 127 -10.52 -4.80 -8.71
N ALA A 128 -10.12 -6.05 -8.97
CA ALA A 128 -9.34 -6.39 -10.16
C ALA A 128 -10.09 -6.02 -11.45
N VAL A 129 -11.38 -6.36 -11.53
CA VAL A 129 -12.25 -5.98 -12.65
C VAL A 129 -12.29 -4.46 -12.83
N ASN A 130 -12.39 -3.70 -11.73
CA ASN A 130 -12.39 -2.24 -11.80
C ASN A 130 -11.07 -1.69 -12.36
N ILE A 131 -9.91 -2.21 -11.91
CA ILE A 131 -8.60 -1.83 -12.46
C ILE A 131 -8.56 -2.08 -13.96
N PHE A 132 -8.82 -3.31 -14.41
CA PHE A 132 -8.69 -3.66 -15.83
C PHE A 132 -9.66 -2.88 -16.72
N ARG A 133 -10.90 -2.67 -16.25
CA ARG A 133 -11.89 -1.87 -16.96
C ARG A 133 -11.48 -0.40 -17.04
N SER A 134 -10.94 0.16 -15.97
CA SER A 134 -10.55 1.58 -15.89
C SER A 134 -9.30 1.87 -16.71
N LEU A 135 -8.33 0.96 -16.75
CA LEU A 135 -7.16 1.08 -17.63
C LEU A 135 -7.55 1.07 -19.11
N ARG A 136 -8.55 0.27 -19.49
CA ARG A 136 -8.98 0.13 -20.90
C ARG A 136 -9.95 1.23 -21.34
N ASN A 137 -10.94 1.55 -20.49
CA ASN A 137 -12.11 2.34 -20.86
C ASN A 137 -12.42 3.47 -19.85
N GLY A 138 -11.54 3.74 -18.89
CA GLY A 138 -11.74 4.80 -17.90
C GLY A 138 -11.72 6.19 -18.55
N GLU A 139 -12.42 7.14 -17.94
CA GLU A 139 -12.34 8.55 -18.34
C GLU A 139 -10.91 9.07 -18.16
N VAL A 140 -10.47 9.96 -19.06
CA VAL A 140 -9.15 10.56 -18.96
C VAL A 140 -9.11 11.43 -17.71
N ALA A 141 -8.15 11.17 -16.83
CA ALA A 141 -7.96 11.96 -15.62
C ALA A 141 -7.34 13.32 -15.96
N GLY A 142 -7.85 14.38 -15.35
CA GLY A 142 -7.15 15.67 -15.32
C GLY A 142 -5.92 15.63 -14.40
N ASN A 143 -5.23 16.77 -14.32
CA ASN A 143 -4.08 16.93 -13.42
C ASN A 143 -4.49 16.80 -11.94
N ASP A 144 -5.64 17.39 -11.60
CA ASP A 144 -6.24 17.43 -10.26
C ASP A 144 -7.72 17.01 -10.29
N PRO A 145 -8.03 15.69 -10.30
CA PRO A 145 -9.41 15.20 -10.34
C PRO A 145 -10.13 15.32 -8.99
N TRP A 146 -9.42 15.60 -7.90
CA TRP A 146 -9.96 15.58 -6.54
C TRP A 146 -10.06 16.96 -5.89
N ASP A 147 -9.69 18.01 -6.60
CA ASP A 147 -9.46 19.35 -6.03
C ASP A 147 -8.50 19.26 -4.81
N ALA A 148 -7.38 18.58 -5.00
CA ALA A 148 -6.44 18.22 -3.95
C ALA A 148 -5.53 19.39 -3.53
N ARG A 149 -4.74 19.17 -2.47
CA ARG A 149 -4.03 20.24 -1.75
C ARG A 149 -2.52 20.26 -1.95
N THR A 150 -1.97 19.15 -2.42
CA THR A 150 -0.54 18.85 -2.41
C THR A 150 0.04 18.88 -3.83
N LEU A 151 1.37 19.03 -3.93
CA LEU A 151 2.06 19.34 -5.19
C LEU A 151 1.93 18.27 -6.27
N GLU A 152 1.75 17.00 -5.90
CA GLU A 152 1.62 15.92 -6.89
C GLU A 152 0.42 16.15 -7.83
N TRP A 153 -0.57 16.92 -7.42
CA TRP A 153 -1.76 17.28 -8.20
C TRP A 153 -1.58 18.55 -9.05
N SER A 154 -0.47 19.28 -8.87
CA SER A 154 -0.15 20.46 -9.68
C SER A 154 0.40 20.13 -11.07
N ILE A 155 0.90 18.90 -11.26
CA ILE A 155 1.48 18.41 -12.52
C ILE A 155 0.56 17.42 -13.23
N SER A 156 0.92 17.02 -14.45
CA SER A 156 0.12 16.12 -15.28
C SER A 156 -0.15 14.76 -14.65
N SER A 157 -1.14 14.05 -15.18
CA SER A 157 -1.50 12.68 -14.82
C SER A 157 -1.47 11.80 -16.08
N PRO A 158 -0.46 10.93 -16.28
CA PRO A 158 0.70 10.70 -15.42
C PRO A 158 1.73 11.85 -15.43
N PRO A 159 2.60 11.94 -14.40
CA PRO A 159 3.69 12.90 -14.37
C PRO A 159 4.68 12.74 -15.53
N PRO A 160 5.33 13.81 -15.98
CA PRO A 160 6.49 13.69 -16.86
C PRO A 160 7.65 13.00 -16.12
N VAL A 161 8.62 12.47 -16.85
CA VAL A 161 9.75 11.70 -16.27
C VAL A 161 10.56 12.51 -15.24
N TYR A 162 10.60 13.83 -15.39
CA TYR A 162 11.29 14.76 -14.50
C TYR A 162 10.43 15.29 -13.35
N ASN A 163 9.14 14.92 -13.30
CA ASN A 163 8.11 15.44 -12.38
C ASN A 163 7.86 16.96 -12.53
N PHE A 164 8.73 17.79 -11.97
CA PHE A 164 8.62 19.25 -11.98
C PHE A 164 9.72 19.84 -12.86
N ASP A 165 9.35 20.81 -13.71
CA ASP A 165 10.25 21.56 -14.57
C ASP A 165 11.08 22.61 -13.80
N ALA A 166 10.61 23.03 -12.63
CA ALA A 166 11.40 23.78 -11.66
C ALA A 166 11.10 23.32 -10.23
N VAL A 167 12.08 23.43 -9.34
CA VAL A 167 11.92 23.01 -7.94
C VAL A 167 10.89 23.90 -7.24
N PRO A 168 9.73 23.37 -6.80
CA PRO A 168 8.68 24.19 -6.20
C PRO A 168 9.10 24.70 -4.83
N VAL A 169 8.85 25.99 -4.56
CA VAL A 169 9.10 26.60 -3.25
C VAL A 169 7.86 26.43 -2.37
N VAL A 170 8.04 25.82 -1.20
CA VAL A 170 6.96 25.43 -0.29
C VAL A 170 6.98 26.31 0.96
N TYR A 171 5.86 26.99 1.22
CA TYR A 171 5.70 27.88 2.39
C TYR A 171 4.75 27.31 3.45
N SER A 172 3.96 26.30 3.10
CA SER A 172 2.97 25.69 3.97
C SER A 172 2.88 24.18 3.76
N LYS A 173 2.04 23.50 4.56
CA LYS A 173 1.74 22.07 4.38
C LYS A 173 0.86 21.78 3.15
N GLU A 174 0.20 22.80 2.60
CA GLU A 174 -0.80 22.67 1.53
C GLU A 174 -0.47 23.61 0.36
N PRO A 175 0.74 23.49 -0.23
CA PRO A 175 1.26 24.48 -1.17
C PRO A 175 0.41 24.66 -2.43
N PHE A 176 -0.20 23.57 -2.94
CA PHE A 176 -1.04 23.67 -4.13
C PHE A 176 -2.43 24.23 -3.80
N TRP A 177 -2.92 24.01 -2.58
CA TRP A 177 -4.15 24.64 -2.10
C TRP A 177 -4.00 26.15 -1.97
N ASP A 178 -2.90 26.62 -1.37
CA ASP A 178 -2.62 28.05 -1.21
C ASP A 178 -2.41 28.76 -2.56
N GLN A 179 -1.89 28.05 -3.56
CA GLN A 179 -1.81 28.56 -4.94
C GLN A 179 -3.18 28.74 -5.59
N LYS A 180 -4.10 27.80 -5.36
CA LYS A 180 -5.49 27.89 -5.85
C LYS A 180 -6.33 28.92 -5.09
N HIS A 181 -6.06 29.07 -3.79
CA HIS A 181 -6.81 29.90 -2.84
C HIS A 181 -5.89 30.86 -2.05
N PRO A 182 -5.24 31.83 -2.71
CA PRO A 182 -4.30 32.75 -2.06
C PRO A 182 -4.94 33.64 -0.98
N GLU A 183 -6.27 33.79 -1.03
CA GLU A 183 -7.07 34.49 -0.02
C GLU A 183 -7.21 33.72 1.29
N LEU A 184 -7.11 32.38 1.25
CA LEU A 184 -7.19 31.50 2.41
C LEU A 184 -5.82 31.13 2.99
N ALA A 185 -4.75 31.41 2.24
CA ALA A 185 -3.39 31.08 2.63
C ALA A 185 -2.99 31.79 3.94
N HIS A 186 -2.71 30.99 4.97
CA HIS A 186 -2.20 31.50 6.25
C HIS A 186 -0.74 31.97 6.13
N ASP A 187 0.09 31.19 5.43
CA ASP A 187 1.50 31.46 5.22
C ASP A 187 1.70 31.91 3.77
N LYS A 188 1.73 33.24 3.57
CA LYS A 188 1.92 33.79 2.23
C LYS A 188 3.39 33.73 1.82
N PRO A 189 3.68 33.44 0.55
CA PRO A 189 5.02 33.64 0.02
C PRO A 189 5.49 35.08 0.31
N PRO A 190 6.78 35.29 0.64
CA PRO A 190 7.38 36.61 0.70
C PRO A 190 7.05 37.44 -0.55
N ALA A 191 6.93 38.77 -0.42
CA ALA A 191 6.54 39.63 -1.54
C ALA A 191 7.58 39.63 -2.70
N ASP A 192 8.81 39.21 -2.41
CA ASP A 192 9.94 39.01 -3.32
C ASP A 192 10.11 37.55 -3.76
N ALA A 193 9.20 36.64 -3.39
CA ALA A 193 9.20 35.26 -3.86
C ALA A 193 8.90 35.22 -5.36
N VAL A 194 9.96 35.10 -6.15
CA VAL A 194 9.85 34.85 -7.58
C VAL A 194 9.52 33.37 -7.77
N ALA A 195 8.43 33.08 -8.49
CA ALA A 195 8.15 31.72 -8.91
C ALA A 195 9.36 31.20 -9.71
N PRO A 196 9.89 30.01 -9.39
CA PRO A 196 10.97 29.41 -10.16
C PRO A 196 10.61 29.43 -11.65
N VAL A 197 11.51 29.95 -12.49
CA VAL A 197 11.33 29.86 -13.94
C VAL A 197 11.61 28.41 -14.32
N ALA A 198 10.73 27.81 -15.12
CA ALA A 198 10.96 26.50 -15.70
C ALA A 198 12.34 26.50 -16.38
N ASP A 199 13.25 25.66 -15.91
CA ASP A 199 14.50 25.42 -16.63
C ASP A 199 14.14 24.79 -17.99
N ASP A 200 14.99 24.99 -19.00
CA ASP A 200 14.83 24.23 -20.26
C ASP A 200 14.80 22.74 -19.89
N PRO A 201 13.73 21.98 -20.21
CA PRO A 201 13.64 20.57 -19.82
C PRO A 201 14.84 19.72 -20.29
N ALA A 202 15.56 20.18 -21.32
CA ALA A 202 16.80 19.55 -21.80
C ALA A 202 17.99 19.67 -20.82
N THR A 203 17.97 20.60 -19.87
CA THR A 203 19.03 20.77 -18.86
C THR A 203 18.76 20.00 -17.57
N ILE A 204 17.56 19.43 -17.40
CA ILE A 204 17.21 18.62 -16.23
C ILE A 204 17.98 17.31 -16.28
N HIS A 205 18.88 17.13 -15.31
CA HIS A 205 19.67 15.90 -15.18
C HIS A 205 18.80 14.72 -14.72
N MET A 206 18.65 13.71 -15.59
CA MET A 206 17.94 12.47 -15.29
C MET A 206 18.93 11.31 -15.07
N PRO A 207 18.72 10.45 -14.05
CA PRO A 207 19.55 9.28 -13.85
C PRO A 207 19.43 8.29 -15.03
N ASN A 208 20.55 7.68 -15.41
CA ASN A 208 20.55 6.64 -16.44
C ASN A 208 19.92 5.33 -15.94
N PRO A 209 19.25 4.56 -16.82
CA PRO A 209 18.77 3.23 -16.47
C PRO A 209 19.95 2.26 -16.25
N SER A 210 19.85 1.43 -15.21
CA SER A 210 20.87 0.44 -14.84
C SER A 210 20.25 -0.96 -14.72
N TYR A 211 20.96 -1.97 -15.24
CA TYR A 211 20.56 -3.38 -15.11
C TYR A 211 21.15 -4.05 -13.86
N TRP A 212 22.16 -3.44 -13.22
CA TRP A 212 22.83 -4.03 -12.06
C TRP A 212 21.93 -4.31 -10.86
N PRO A 213 20.94 -3.45 -10.51
CA PRO A 213 19.98 -3.75 -9.45
C PRO A 213 19.25 -5.08 -9.65
N ILE A 214 18.89 -5.43 -10.90
CA ILE A 214 18.22 -6.68 -11.23
C ILE A 214 19.17 -7.88 -11.04
N VAL A 215 20.44 -7.74 -11.45
CA VAL A 215 21.47 -8.78 -11.28
C VAL A 215 21.72 -9.05 -9.80
N VAL A 216 21.87 -7.99 -9.00
CA VAL A 216 22.07 -8.08 -7.54
C VAL A 216 20.88 -8.74 -6.88
N ALA A 217 19.66 -8.32 -7.21
CA ALA A 217 18.43 -8.90 -6.67
C ALA A 217 18.30 -10.39 -7.01
N PHE A 218 18.61 -10.77 -8.26
CA PHE A 218 18.58 -12.17 -8.69
C PHE A 218 19.61 -13.03 -7.94
N GLY A 219 20.86 -12.56 -7.83
CA GLY A 219 21.90 -13.26 -7.05
C GLY A 219 21.51 -13.42 -5.58
N ALA A 220 20.94 -12.37 -4.98
CA ALA A 220 20.55 -12.36 -3.58
C ALA A 220 19.37 -13.32 -3.34
N ALA A 221 18.41 -13.36 -4.26
CA ALA A 221 17.30 -14.30 -4.22
C ALA A 221 17.76 -15.76 -4.35
N LEU A 222 18.70 -16.05 -5.25
CA LEU A 222 19.30 -17.39 -5.36
C LEU A 222 20.05 -17.78 -4.09
N MET A 223 20.86 -16.87 -3.54
CA MET A 223 21.62 -17.11 -2.32
C MET A 223 20.67 -17.43 -1.15
N ALA A 224 19.70 -16.56 -0.88
CA ALA A 224 18.77 -16.72 0.23
C ALA A 224 17.84 -17.93 0.04
N GLY A 225 17.34 -18.15 -1.17
CA GLY A 225 16.39 -19.23 -1.47
C GLY A 225 17.03 -20.63 -1.45
N LEU A 226 18.33 -20.74 -1.73
CA LEU A 226 19.00 -22.04 -1.86
C LEU A 226 19.96 -22.35 -0.71
N VAL A 227 20.22 -21.42 0.22
CA VAL A 227 21.19 -21.64 1.32
C VAL A 227 20.90 -22.91 2.13
N ILE A 228 19.62 -23.25 2.32
CA ILE A 228 19.19 -24.46 3.05
C ILE A 228 19.14 -25.70 2.14
N VAL A 229 18.77 -25.53 0.86
CA VAL A 229 18.45 -26.65 -0.05
C VAL A 229 19.67 -27.11 -0.84
N ASN A 230 20.47 -26.18 -1.35
CA ASN A 230 21.66 -26.46 -2.13
C ASN A 230 22.72 -25.35 -1.90
N PRO A 231 23.65 -25.55 -0.95
CA PRO A 231 24.62 -24.53 -0.58
C PRO A 231 25.60 -24.19 -1.72
N TYR A 232 25.83 -25.09 -2.67
CA TYR A 232 26.67 -24.80 -3.83
C TYR A 232 26.02 -23.78 -4.76
N LEU A 233 24.72 -23.94 -5.06
CA LEU A 233 23.98 -22.95 -5.84
C LEU A 233 23.79 -21.64 -5.07
N ALA A 234 23.68 -21.70 -3.74
CA ALA A 234 23.64 -20.51 -2.91
C ALA A 234 24.96 -19.72 -2.99
N PHE A 235 26.11 -20.41 -3.04
CA PHE A 235 27.41 -19.78 -3.27
C PHE A 235 27.51 -19.11 -4.65
N ILE A 236 26.95 -19.75 -5.70
CA ILE A 236 26.82 -19.12 -7.02
C ILE A 236 25.96 -17.86 -6.93
N GLY A 237 24.83 -17.90 -6.22
CA GLY A 237 24.00 -16.72 -5.96
C GLY A 237 24.78 -15.60 -5.28
N GLY A 238 25.54 -15.91 -4.22
CA GLY A 238 26.40 -14.96 -3.53
C GLY A 238 27.49 -14.37 -4.43
N ALA A 239 28.09 -15.18 -5.30
CA ALA A 239 29.06 -14.71 -6.29
C ALA A 239 28.40 -13.77 -7.32
N ILE A 240 27.19 -14.07 -7.80
CA ILE A 240 26.41 -13.20 -8.70
C ILE A 240 26.09 -11.88 -8.01
N THR A 241 25.66 -11.90 -6.74
CA THR A 241 25.44 -10.67 -5.95
C THR A 241 26.70 -9.85 -5.86
N MET A 242 27.83 -10.46 -5.49
CA MET A 242 29.10 -9.75 -5.34
C MET A 242 29.59 -9.15 -6.67
N MET A 243 29.51 -9.91 -7.77
CA MET A 243 29.83 -9.41 -9.11
C MET A 243 28.89 -8.29 -9.53
N GLY A 244 27.59 -8.42 -9.27
CA GLY A 244 26.59 -7.41 -9.59
C GLY A 244 26.82 -6.11 -8.83
N THR A 245 27.10 -6.19 -7.52
CA THR A 245 27.44 -5.03 -6.70
C THR A 245 28.74 -4.38 -7.15
N TYR A 246 29.77 -5.19 -7.46
CA TYR A 246 31.03 -4.68 -7.99
C TYR A 246 30.82 -3.94 -9.32
N GLY A 247 30.08 -4.54 -10.25
CA GLY A 247 29.75 -3.92 -11.54
C GLY A 247 28.96 -2.62 -11.37
N TRP A 248 28.03 -2.58 -10.41
CA TRP A 248 27.25 -1.38 -10.12
C TRP A 248 28.08 -0.23 -9.56
N ILE A 249 29.06 -0.53 -8.69
CA ILE A 249 29.95 0.49 -8.10
C ILE A 249 30.75 1.24 -9.18
N PHE A 250 31.11 0.57 -10.27
CA PHE A 250 31.86 1.16 -11.38
C PHE A 250 30.99 1.61 -12.55
N GLU A 251 29.67 1.61 -12.40
CA GLU A 251 28.76 2.16 -13.40
C GLU A 251 28.86 3.70 -13.39
N PRO A 252 29.15 4.34 -14.55
CA PRO A 252 29.19 5.80 -14.64
C PRO A 252 27.85 6.42 -14.28
N ALA A 253 27.87 7.52 -13.52
CA ALA A 253 26.65 8.22 -13.09
C ALA A 253 25.93 8.94 -14.26
N GLY A 254 26.65 9.28 -15.33
CA GLY A 254 26.16 10.00 -16.51
C GLY A 254 27.01 9.72 -17.75
N PRO A 255 26.57 10.16 -18.95
CA PRO A 255 27.44 10.22 -20.13
C PRO A 255 28.64 11.14 -19.86
N GLU A 256 29.82 10.83 -20.40
CA GLU A 256 31.06 11.63 -20.19
C GLU A 256 30.91 13.12 -20.55
N GLU A 257 29.94 13.49 -21.39
CA GLU A 257 29.68 14.88 -21.81
C GLU A 257 28.95 15.74 -20.75
N GLN A 258 28.49 15.17 -19.63
CA GLN A 258 27.74 15.87 -18.58
C GLN A 258 28.53 16.07 -17.27
N HIS A 259 29.84 15.83 -17.29
CA HIS A 259 30.75 15.98 -16.13
C HIS A 259 31.67 17.21 -16.24
#